data_AF-A0A6L6QQA9-F1
#
_entry.id   AF-A0A6L6QQA9-F1
#
_cell.length_a   1.000
_cell.length_b   1.000
_cell.length_c   1.000
_cell.angle_alpha   90.00
_cell.angle_beta   90.00
_cell.angle_gamma   90.00
#
_symmetry.space_group_name_H-M   'P 1'
#
loop_
_entity.id
_entity.type
_entity.pdbx_description
1 polymer ?
#
loop_
_entity_poly.entity_id
_entity_poly.type
_entity_poly.pdbx_seq_one_letter_code
_entity_poly.pdbx_strand_id
1 'polypeptide(L)'
;MLFRLGPPLNSLSDSDLILGGWKPLRQLPFWLFQLCGILTGVIAAIATLILWKQFRPAYSPEFAAPWQIVGTVMIAVLFAGLILQVAAHPGYGLTDKTTLGIWVTRLTPYTYFDGVFSKRRYIFALLMPVTVLVVFPFLSAALSGWNSGWFIFISCSGAFFLVQVFFWHCPPHCNFLRERA
;
A
#
# COMPACT_ATOMS: atom_id res chain seq x y z
N MET A 1 18.23 -9.18 4.70
CA MET A 1 16.77 -8.89 4.77
C MET A 1 16.12 -9.77 5.84
N LEU A 2 15.35 -9.19 6.76
CA LEU A 2 14.76 -9.90 7.90
C LEU A 2 13.24 -10.03 7.75
N PHE A 3 12.68 -11.21 8.03
CA PHE A 3 11.23 -11.41 8.13
C PHE A 3 10.79 -11.46 9.59
N ARG A 4 9.72 -10.74 9.96
CA ARG A 4 9.25 -10.65 11.35
C ARG A 4 7.73 -10.80 11.46
N LEU A 5 7.29 -11.63 12.40
CA LEU A 5 5.91 -11.64 12.88
C LEU A 5 5.85 -10.82 14.18
N GLY A 6 5.01 -9.79 14.21
CA GLY A 6 4.91 -8.87 15.35
C GLY A 6 5.15 -7.40 14.97
N PRO A 7 5.20 -6.50 15.97
CA PRO A 7 5.26 -5.07 15.71
C PRO A 7 6.57 -4.63 15.04
N PRO A 8 6.58 -3.45 14.36
CA PRO A 8 7.77 -2.91 13.71
C PRO A 8 8.95 -2.72 14.68
N LEU A 9 10.18 -2.75 14.16
CA LEU A 9 11.36 -2.35 14.93
C LEU A 9 11.21 -0.90 15.41
N ASN A 10 11.65 -0.62 16.64
CA ASN A 10 11.54 0.68 17.31
C ASN A 10 10.11 1.19 17.55
N SER A 11 9.09 0.32 17.54
CA SER A 11 7.80 0.67 18.11
C SER A 11 7.95 0.77 19.64
N LEU A 12 7.99 2.00 20.16
CA LEU A 12 7.91 2.24 21.60
C LEU A 12 6.57 1.71 22.11
N SER A 13 6.57 1.13 23.32
CA SER A 13 5.31 0.80 23.99
C SER A 13 4.59 2.10 24.38
N ASP A 14 3.27 2.05 24.50
CA ASP A 14 2.48 3.21 24.93
C ASP A 14 2.95 3.75 26.29
N SER A 15 3.41 2.87 27.18
CA SER A 15 4.03 3.24 28.46
C SER A 15 5.34 4.02 28.29
N ASP A 16 6.19 3.63 27.35
CA ASP A 16 7.48 4.29 27.11
C ASP A 16 7.28 5.70 26.52
N LEU A 17 6.24 5.87 25.70
CA LEU A 17 5.88 7.15 25.10
C LEU A 17 5.37 8.15 26.14
N ILE A 18 4.55 7.68 27.10
CA ILE A 18 4.05 8.50 28.20
C ILE A 18 5.19 8.91 29.13
N LEU A 19 6.09 7.98 29.49
CA LEU A 19 7.28 8.27 30.29
C LEU A 19 8.23 9.27 29.61
N GLY A 20 8.30 9.24 28.27
CA GLY A 20 9.09 10.18 27.48
C GLY A 20 8.53 11.60 27.36
N GLY A 21 7.42 11.92 28.05
CA GLY A 21 6.77 13.23 28.02
C GLY A 21 6.06 13.54 26.71
N TRP A 22 5.76 12.53 25.91
CA TRP A 22 5.04 12.74 24.67
C TRP A 22 3.53 12.88 24.94
N LYS A 23 2.85 13.80 24.24
CA LYS A 23 1.38 13.96 24.31
C LYS A 23 0.62 13.24 23.20
N PRO A 24 -0.45 12.49 23.50
CA PRO A 24 -1.22 11.77 22.49
C PRO A 24 -1.90 12.76 21.53
N LEU A 25 -1.73 12.55 20.22
CA LEU A 25 -2.46 13.32 19.22
C LEU A 25 -3.93 12.86 19.17
N ARG A 26 -4.86 13.80 18.92
CA ARG A 26 -6.30 13.49 18.81
C ARG A 26 -6.54 12.69 17.53
N GLN A 27 -6.90 11.42 17.67
CA GLN A 27 -7.07 10.50 16.54
C GLN A 27 -8.53 10.40 16.11
N LEU A 28 -8.74 10.20 14.80
CA LEU A 28 -9.97 9.58 14.34
C LEU A 28 -9.97 8.12 14.82
N PRO A 29 -11.13 7.58 15.25
CA PRO A 29 -11.20 6.19 15.62
C PRO A 29 -10.85 5.30 14.43
N PHE A 30 -10.21 4.16 14.69
CA PHE A 30 -9.69 3.24 13.66
C PHE A 30 -10.73 2.90 12.57
N TRP A 31 -11.98 2.66 12.97
CA TRP A 31 -13.07 2.35 12.05
C TRP A 31 -13.36 3.50 11.07
N LEU A 32 -13.28 4.76 11.53
CA LEU A 32 -13.55 5.92 10.70
C LEU A 32 -12.40 6.14 9.72
N PHE A 33 -11.17 5.90 10.17
CA PHE A 33 -9.99 5.93 9.30
C PHE A 33 -10.06 4.85 8.21
N GLN A 34 -10.46 3.61 8.57
CA GLN A 34 -10.71 2.56 7.58
C GLN A 34 -11.86 2.90 6.64
N LEU A 35 -12.96 3.46 7.15
CA LEU A 35 -14.10 3.88 6.32
C LEU A 35 -13.66 4.92 5.29
N CYS A 36 -12.90 5.95 5.71
CA CYS A 36 -12.32 6.93 4.79
C CYS A 36 -11.39 6.27 3.76
N GLY A 37 -10.53 5.33 4.18
CA GLY A 37 -9.66 4.58 3.28
C GLY A 37 -10.44 3.76 2.25
N ILE A 38 -11.51 3.06 2.67
CA ILE A 38 -12.39 2.29 1.80
C ILE A 38 -13.09 3.20 0.80
N LEU A 39 -13.70 4.29 1.26
CA LEU A 39 -14.42 5.23 0.39
C LEU A 39 -13.48 5.84 -0.66
N THR A 40 -12.31 6.31 -0.24
CA THR A 40 -11.31 6.87 -1.15
C THR A 40 -10.74 5.82 -2.10
N GLY A 41 -10.53 4.59 -1.64
CA GLY A 41 -10.15 3.46 -2.49
C GLY A 41 -11.19 3.11 -3.54
N VAL A 42 -12.49 3.10 -3.18
CA VAL A 42 -13.60 2.87 -4.12
C VAL A 42 -13.65 3.98 -5.17
N ILE A 43 -13.50 5.24 -4.77
CA ILE A 43 -13.44 6.37 -5.70
C ILE A 43 -12.28 6.19 -6.68
N ALA A 44 -11.08 5.81 -6.20
CA ALA A 44 -9.92 5.57 -7.05
C ALA A 44 -10.14 4.42 -8.05
N ALA A 45 -10.77 3.32 -7.60
CA ALA A 45 -11.11 2.19 -8.46
C ALA A 45 -12.13 2.58 -9.54
N ILE A 46 -13.18 3.34 -9.18
CA ILE A 46 -14.18 3.85 -10.14
C ILE A 46 -13.53 4.78 -11.16
N ALA A 47 -12.69 5.72 -10.72
CA ALA A 47 -11.98 6.62 -11.62
C ALA A 47 -11.10 5.84 -12.61
N THR A 48 -10.40 4.81 -12.13
CA THR A 48 -9.59 3.90 -12.97
C THR A 48 -10.44 3.17 -14.00
N LEU A 49 -11.62 2.66 -13.59
CA LEU A 49 -12.55 2.01 -14.50
C LEU A 49 -13.10 2.96 -15.58
N ILE A 50 -13.40 4.21 -15.22
CA ILE A 50 -13.83 5.25 -16.16
C ILE A 50 -12.74 5.52 -17.19
N LEU A 51 -11.47 5.64 -16.77
CA LEU A 51 -10.34 5.80 -17.68
C LEU A 51 -10.24 4.61 -18.65
N TRP A 52 -10.33 3.37 -18.15
CA TRP A 52 -10.34 2.19 -19.03
C TRP A 52 -11.48 2.24 -20.06
N LYS A 53 -12.69 2.63 -19.65
CA LYS A 53 -13.84 2.74 -20.55
C LYS A 53 -13.65 3.83 -21.61
N GLN A 54 -13.05 4.97 -21.26
CA GLN A 54 -12.80 6.07 -22.19
C GLN A 54 -11.73 5.71 -23.23
N PHE A 55 -10.66 5.04 -22.82
CA PHE A 55 -9.56 4.70 -23.73
C PHE A 55 -9.79 3.40 -24.51
N ARG A 56 -10.57 2.44 -23.97
CA ARG A 56 -10.79 1.12 -24.56
C ARG A 56 -12.24 0.63 -24.33
N PRO A 57 -13.22 1.15 -25.09
CA PRO A 57 -14.64 0.85 -24.87
C PRO A 57 -15.04 -0.61 -25.14
N ALA A 58 -14.27 -1.36 -25.93
CA ALA A 58 -14.56 -2.74 -26.29
C ALA A 58 -13.71 -3.73 -25.48
N TYR A 59 -14.10 -4.02 -24.23
CA TYR A 59 -13.52 -5.10 -23.44
C TYR A 59 -14.58 -6.18 -23.16
N SER A 60 -14.16 -7.44 -23.18
CA SER A 60 -14.98 -8.56 -22.68
C SER A 60 -14.59 -8.82 -21.22
N PRO A 61 -15.52 -8.62 -20.26
CA PRO A 61 -15.30 -9.01 -18.88
C PRO A 61 -15.45 -10.54 -18.74
N GLU A 62 -14.53 -11.29 -19.33
CA GLU A 62 -14.41 -12.72 -19.07
C GLU A 62 -13.55 -12.90 -17.83
N PHE A 63 -14.22 -12.94 -16.67
CA PHE A 63 -13.55 -13.26 -15.43
C PHE A 63 -13.50 -14.77 -15.25
N ALA A 64 -12.34 -15.25 -14.83
CA ALA A 64 -12.24 -16.60 -14.31
C ALA A 64 -12.99 -16.66 -12.96
N ALA A 65 -13.14 -17.85 -12.44
CA ALA A 65 -14.13 -18.09 -11.41
C ALA A 65 -13.76 -17.42 -10.05
N PRO A 66 -14.74 -17.20 -9.14
CA PRO A 66 -14.58 -16.29 -8.00
C PRO A 66 -13.36 -16.50 -7.10
N TRP A 67 -12.89 -17.74 -6.93
CA TRP A 67 -11.70 -18.06 -6.15
C TRP A 67 -10.39 -17.60 -6.82
N GLN A 68 -10.35 -17.61 -8.16
CA GLN A 68 -9.21 -17.07 -8.93
C GLN A 68 -9.15 -15.54 -8.80
N ILE A 69 -10.31 -14.89 -8.69
CA ILE A 69 -10.42 -13.45 -8.42
C ILE A 69 -9.84 -13.15 -7.03
N VAL A 70 -10.29 -13.86 -5.99
CA VAL A 70 -9.80 -13.67 -4.61
C VAL A 70 -8.30 -13.93 -4.51
N GLY A 71 -7.81 -15.03 -5.11
CA GLY A 71 -6.39 -15.37 -5.13
C GLY A 71 -5.53 -14.31 -5.82
N THR A 72 -5.99 -13.77 -6.95
CA THR A 72 -5.27 -12.73 -7.69
C THR A 72 -5.22 -11.41 -6.91
N VAL A 73 -6.31 -11.03 -6.24
CA VAL A 73 -6.35 -9.84 -5.39
C VAL A 73 -5.43 -9.99 -4.19
N MET A 74 -5.60 -11.07 -3.42
CA MET A 74 -4.88 -11.29 -2.17
C MET A 74 -3.39 -11.54 -2.39
N ILE A 75 -3.03 -12.30 -3.42
CA ILE A 75 -1.64 -12.68 -3.65
C ILE A 75 -0.99 -11.66 -4.57
N ALA A 76 -1.48 -11.46 -5.79
CA ALA A 76 -0.75 -10.66 -6.76
C ALA A 76 -0.71 -9.17 -6.38
N VAL A 77 -1.83 -8.56 -6.00
CA VAL A 77 -1.87 -7.10 -5.76
C VAL A 77 -1.18 -6.72 -4.44
N LEU A 78 -1.47 -7.45 -3.35
CA LEU A 78 -0.85 -7.16 -2.05
C LEU A 78 0.65 -7.52 -2.02
N PHE A 79 1.04 -8.71 -2.50
CA PHE A 79 2.48 -9.04 -2.53
C PHE A 79 3.22 -8.15 -3.51
N ALA A 80 2.70 -7.90 -4.72
CA ALA A 80 3.39 -7.01 -5.65
C ALA A 80 3.51 -5.61 -5.05
N GLY A 81 2.47 -5.08 -4.41
CA GLY A 81 2.53 -3.79 -3.72
C GLY A 81 3.65 -3.74 -2.68
N LEU A 82 3.74 -4.74 -1.81
CA LEU A 82 4.78 -4.83 -0.78
C LEU A 82 6.18 -5.00 -1.38
N ILE A 83 6.34 -5.85 -2.37
CA ILE A 83 7.63 -6.07 -3.06
C ILE A 83 8.09 -4.79 -3.75
N LEU A 84 7.18 -4.04 -4.39
CA LEU A 84 7.48 -2.77 -5.04
C LEU A 84 7.90 -1.70 -4.03
N GLN A 85 7.28 -1.67 -2.84
CA GLN A 85 7.73 -0.80 -1.76
C GLN A 85 9.14 -1.16 -1.26
N VAL A 86 9.40 -2.45 -1.04
CA VAL A 86 10.73 -2.96 -0.64
C VAL A 86 11.78 -2.67 -1.71
N ALA A 87 11.45 -2.84 -2.99
CA ALA A 87 12.36 -2.56 -4.10
C ALA A 87 12.76 -1.08 -4.16
N ALA A 88 11.93 -0.17 -3.66
CA ALA A 88 12.26 1.24 -3.56
C ALA A 88 13.18 1.59 -2.37
N HIS A 89 13.36 0.67 -1.41
CA HIS A 89 14.29 0.85 -0.31
C HIS A 89 15.75 0.89 -0.79
N PRO A 90 16.67 1.50 -0.02
CA PRO A 90 18.09 1.44 -0.31
C PRO A 90 18.61 -0.01 -0.41
N GLY A 91 19.32 -0.32 -1.51
CA GLY A 91 19.79 -1.67 -1.80
C GLY A 91 18.67 -2.64 -2.19
N TYR A 92 17.57 -2.13 -2.77
CA TYR A 92 16.41 -2.91 -3.23
C TYR A 92 15.76 -3.76 -2.13
N GLY A 93 15.95 -3.36 -0.88
CA GLY A 93 15.43 -4.08 0.28
C GLY A 93 16.14 -5.40 0.59
N LEU A 94 17.22 -5.74 -0.13
CA LEU A 94 18.02 -6.94 0.11
C LEU A 94 19.03 -6.76 1.26
N THR A 95 19.08 -5.56 1.84
CA THR A 95 19.99 -5.25 2.95
C THR A 95 19.47 -5.80 4.28
N ASP A 96 20.38 -5.99 5.23
CA ASP A 96 20.03 -6.43 6.59
C ASP A 96 19.31 -5.36 7.41
N LYS A 97 19.32 -4.13 6.90
CA LYS A 97 18.57 -2.99 7.43
C LYS A 97 17.10 -3.01 7.01
N THR A 98 16.70 -3.91 6.12
CA THR A 98 15.31 -4.02 5.65
C THR A 98 14.61 -5.16 6.37
N THR A 99 13.50 -4.83 7.01
CA THR A 99 12.61 -5.79 7.69
C THR A 99 11.26 -5.80 7.00
N LEU A 100 10.84 -6.97 6.55
CA LEU A 100 9.45 -7.24 6.18
C LEU A 100 8.75 -7.90 7.36
N GLY A 101 7.52 -7.50 7.64
CA GLY A 101 6.79 -8.19 8.68
C GLY A 101 5.28 -8.10 8.55
N ILE A 102 4.61 -8.95 9.32
CA ILE A 102 3.16 -8.92 9.47
C ILE A 102 2.87 -8.63 10.94
N TRP A 103 2.17 -7.52 11.16
CA TRP A 103 1.66 -7.17 12.47
C TRP A 103 0.32 -7.87 12.67
N VAL A 104 0.37 -9.09 13.22
CA VAL A 104 -0.78 -9.99 13.36
C VAL A 104 -1.95 -9.33 14.11
N THR A 105 -1.67 -8.61 15.20
CA THR A 105 -2.70 -7.91 16.00
C THR A 105 -3.50 -6.89 15.19
N ARG A 106 -2.90 -6.31 14.14
CA ARG A 106 -3.54 -5.33 13.25
C ARG A 106 -3.84 -5.89 11.86
N LEU A 107 -3.50 -7.17 11.62
CA LEU A 107 -3.55 -7.83 10.31
C LEU A 107 -2.90 -7.00 9.20
N THR A 108 -1.79 -6.32 9.53
CA THR A 108 -1.15 -5.36 8.63
C THR A 108 0.25 -5.82 8.24
N PRO A 109 0.54 -6.09 6.96
CA PRO A 109 1.90 -6.23 6.51
C PRO A 109 2.57 -4.86 6.48
N TYR A 110 3.85 -4.82 6.84
CA TYR A 110 4.65 -3.60 6.84
C TYR A 110 6.04 -3.85 6.30
N THR A 111 6.62 -2.79 5.78
CA THR A 111 8.02 -2.74 5.34
C THR A 111 8.73 -1.70 6.19
N TYR A 112 9.79 -2.09 6.89
CA TYR A 112 10.61 -1.21 7.70
C TYR A 112 12.03 -1.17 7.16
N PHE A 113 12.64 0.02 7.16
CA PHE A 113 14.04 0.20 6.80
C PHE A 113 14.72 1.00 7.91
N ASP A 114 15.76 0.40 8.48
CA ASP A 114 16.58 1.03 9.51
C ASP A 114 17.67 1.89 8.88
N GLY A 115 17.28 3.09 8.44
CA GLY A 115 18.20 4.06 7.88
C GLY A 115 17.53 5.36 7.44
N VAL A 116 18.35 6.32 7.03
CA VAL A 116 17.87 7.65 6.63
C VAL A 116 17.18 7.57 5.28
N PHE A 117 15.87 7.82 5.28
CA PHE A 117 15.09 8.00 4.06
C PHE A 117 15.15 9.46 3.60
N SER A 118 15.59 9.68 2.36
CA SER A 118 15.40 10.99 1.73
C SER A 118 13.92 11.17 1.36
N LYS A 119 13.40 12.41 1.47
CA LYS A 119 12.01 12.74 1.11
C LYS A 119 11.64 12.25 -0.30
N ARG A 120 12.56 12.39 -1.25
CA ARG A 120 12.37 11.94 -2.64
C ARG A 120 12.20 10.42 -2.73
N ARG A 121 13.02 9.66 -2.01
CA ARG A 121 12.97 8.20 -2.02
C ARG A 121 11.75 7.65 -1.31
N TYR A 122 11.30 8.32 -0.25
CA TYR A 122 10.03 8.02 0.40
C TYR A 122 8.83 8.22 -0.55
N ILE A 123 8.77 9.37 -1.23
CA ILE A 123 7.72 9.64 -2.24
C ILE A 123 7.79 8.60 -3.36
N PHE A 124 8.98 8.25 -3.82
CA PHE A 124 9.17 7.23 -4.85
C PHE A 124 8.68 5.85 -4.39
N ALA A 125 9.03 5.42 -3.17
CA ALA A 125 8.56 4.15 -2.61
C ALA A 125 7.04 4.08 -2.49
N LEU A 126 6.40 5.22 -2.24
CA LEU A 126 4.95 5.34 -2.14
C LEU A 126 4.27 5.34 -3.51
N LEU A 127 4.87 5.99 -4.52
CA LEU A 127 4.33 6.10 -5.87
C LEU A 127 4.64 4.87 -6.75
N MET A 128 5.75 4.16 -6.50
CA MET A 128 6.20 3.06 -7.35
C MET A 128 5.14 1.95 -7.50
N PRO A 129 4.49 1.47 -6.43
CA PRO A 129 3.38 0.55 -6.57
C PRO A 129 2.23 1.10 -7.43
N VAL A 130 1.92 2.41 -7.33
CA VAL A 130 0.87 3.06 -8.14
C VAL A 130 1.23 3.01 -9.62
N THR A 131 2.46 3.40 -9.95
CA THR A 131 2.91 3.39 -11.34
C THR A 131 2.89 1.97 -11.91
N VAL A 132 3.33 0.97 -11.16
CA VAL A 132 3.44 -0.39 -11.68
C VAL A 132 2.11 -1.14 -11.67
N LEU A 133 1.21 -0.92 -10.71
CA LEU A 133 -0.07 -1.65 -10.66
C LEU A 133 -1.19 -0.96 -11.45
N VAL A 134 -1.12 0.35 -11.65
CA VAL A 134 -2.17 1.10 -12.38
C VAL A 134 -1.71 1.49 -13.78
N VAL A 135 -0.55 2.15 -13.90
CA VAL A 135 -0.10 2.71 -15.18
C VAL A 135 0.47 1.63 -16.10
N PHE A 136 1.22 0.66 -15.57
CA PHE A 136 1.83 -0.38 -16.41
C PHE A 136 0.80 -1.29 -17.10
N PRO A 137 -0.25 -1.82 -16.44
CA PRO A 137 -1.30 -2.58 -17.14
C PRO A 137 -1.99 -1.76 -18.23
N PHE A 138 -2.24 -0.48 -17.95
CA PHE A 138 -2.85 0.43 -18.90
C PHE A 138 -1.96 0.67 -20.13
N LEU A 139 -0.67 0.96 -19.93
CA LEU A 139 0.30 1.11 -21.02
C LEU A 139 0.48 -0.19 -21.80
N SER A 140 0.53 -1.33 -21.11
CA SER A 140 0.68 -2.63 -21.76
C SER A 140 -0.47 -2.91 -22.71
N ALA A 141 -1.72 -2.67 -22.29
CA ALA A 141 -2.90 -2.84 -23.13
C ALA A 141 -2.96 -1.82 -24.27
N ALA A 142 -2.50 -0.58 -24.04
CA ALA A 142 -2.42 0.45 -25.07
C ALA A 142 -1.43 0.05 -26.18
N LEU A 143 -0.27 -0.51 -25.82
CA LEU A 143 0.80 -0.87 -26.76
C LEU A 143 0.58 -2.22 -27.45
N SER A 144 0.14 -3.25 -26.72
CA SER A 144 -0.03 -4.61 -27.28
C SER A 144 -1.38 -4.83 -27.95
N GLY A 145 -2.34 -3.92 -27.72
CA GLY A 145 -3.72 -4.10 -28.15
C GLY A 145 -4.50 -5.13 -27.32
N TRP A 146 -3.90 -5.73 -26.29
CA TRP A 146 -4.56 -6.75 -25.47
C TRP A 146 -5.62 -6.12 -24.56
N ASN A 147 -6.88 -6.55 -24.72
CA ASN A 147 -8.00 -6.01 -23.97
C ASN A 147 -8.62 -7.09 -23.08
N SER A 148 -7.83 -7.55 -22.10
CA SER A 148 -8.27 -8.55 -21.13
C SER A 148 -8.91 -7.87 -19.93
N GLY A 149 -10.05 -8.40 -19.47
CA GLY A 149 -10.69 -8.00 -18.21
C GLY A 149 -9.74 -8.08 -17.00
N TRP A 150 -8.70 -8.92 -17.07
CA TRP A 150 -7.66 -9.02 -16.05
C TRP A 150 -6.84 -7.74 -15.88
N PHE A 151 -6.50 -7.03 -16.96
CA PHE A 151 -5.73 -5.79 -16.85
C PHE A 151 -6.54 -4.69 -16.14
N ILE A 152 -7.81 -4.57 -16.50
CA ILE A 152 -8.76 -3.66 -15.85
C ILE A 152 -8.87 -4.02 -14.37
N PHE A 153 -9.04 -5.30 -14.07
CA PHE A 153 -9.19 -5.79 -12.71
C PHE A 153 -7.96 -5.55 -11.84
N ILE A 154 -6.76 -5.81 -12.36
CA ILE A 154 -5.49 -5.54 -11.66
C ILE A 154 -5.33 -4.04 -11.42
N SER A 155 -5.60 -3.18 -12.41
CA SER A 155 -5.52 -1.73 -12.24
C SER A 155 -6.50 -1.20 -11.19
N CYS A 156 -7.77 -1.64 -11.22
CA CYS A 156 -8.78 -1.22 -10.26
C CYS A 156 -8.47 -1.71 -8.84
N SER A 157 -8.04 -2.97 -8.72
CA SER A 157 -7.63 -3.55 -7.43
C SER A 157 -6.38 -2.86 -6.90
N GLY A 158 -5.37 -2.62 -7.75
CA GLY A 158 -4.19 -1.83 -7.43
C GLY A 158 -4.57 -0.47 -6.88
N ALA A 159 -5.41 0.29 -7.60
CA ALA A 159 -5.89 1.60 -7.17
C ALA A 159 -6.59 1.56 -5.79
N PHE A 160 -7.46 0.57 -5.54
CA PHE A 160 -8.13 0.41 -4.25
C PHE A 160 -7.15 0.14 -3.11
N PHE A 161 -6.31 -0.89 -3.24
CA PHE A 161 -5.39 -1.31 -2.19
C PHE A 161 -4.29 -0.29 -1.93
N LEU A 162 -3.90 0.49 -2.92
CA LEU A 162 -2.87 1.51 -2.76
C LEU A 162 -3.31 2.69 -1.92
N VAL A 163 -4.56 3.09 -2.04
CA VAL A 163 -5.14 4.08 -1.14
C VAL A 163 -5.14 3.54 0.29
N GLN A 164 -5.47 2.26 0.49
CA GLN A 164 -5.36 1.63 1.81
C GLN A 164 -3.92 1.65 2.33
N VAL A 165 -2.94 1.29 1.49
CA VAL A 165 -1.53 1.31 1.87
C VAL A 165 -1.06 2.72 2.23
N PHE A 166 -1.53 3.76 1.54
CA PHE A 166 -1.22 5.16 1.88
C PHE A 166 -1.81 5.56 3.23
N PHE A 167 -3.06 5.18 3.49
CA PHE A 167 -3.67 5.35 4.81
C PHE A 167 -2.90 4.55 5.88
N TRP A 168 -2.38 3.37 5.56
CA TRP A 168 -1.65 2.52 6.50
C TRP A 168 -0.21 3.00 6.77
N HIS A 169 0.46 3.55 5.75
CA HIS A 169 1.79 4.18 5.82
C HIS A 169 1.77 5.61 6.33
N CYS A 170 0.58 6.21 6.50
CA CYS A 170 0.38 7.35 7.36
C CYS A 170 -0.07 6.79 8.71
N PRO A 171 0.84 6.15 9.47
CA PRO A 171 0.41 5.39 10.61
C PRO A 171 -0.06 6.41 11.65
N PRO A 172 -1.01 6.07 12.51
CA PRO A 172 -1.26 6.83 13.72
C PRO A 172 0.03 7.06 14.54
N HIS A 173 1.12 6.29 14.32
CA HIS A 173 2.44 6.41 14.95
C HIS A 173 3.18 7.75 14.87
N CYS A 174 2.68 8.75 14.14
CA CYS A 174 2.81 10.13 14.61
C CYS A 174 1.89 10.31 15.82
N ASN A 175 2.04 9.49 16.87
CA ASN A 175 1.09 9.39 17.99
C ASN A 175 1.31 10.51 18.99
N PHE A 176 2.41 11.23 18.82
CA PHE A 176 3.09 11.88 19.91
C PHE A 176 3.90 13.01 19.31
N LEU A 177 3.59 14.25 19.69
CA LEU A 177 4.43 15.41 19.42
C LEU A 177 5.28 15.63 20.67
N ARG A 178 6.60 15.65 20.49
CA ARG A 178 7.50 16.11 21.54
C ARG A 178 7.39 17.63 21.54
N GLU A 179 6.79 18.20 22.57
CA GLU A 179 6.96 19.64 22.82
C GLU A 179 8.47 19.87 22.89
N ARG A 180 9.00 20.65 21.96
CA ARG A 180 10.40 21.06 22.01
C ARG A 180 10.55 21.88 23.29
N ALA A 181 11.30 21.35 24.25
CA ALA A 181 11.91 22.17 25.30
C ALA A 181 13.02 23.03 24.67
#